data_AF-A0A800DKK9-F1
#
_entry.id   AF-A0A800DKK9-F1
#
_cell.length_a   1.000
_cell.length_b   1.000
_cell.length_c   1.000
_cell.angle_alpha   90.00
_cell.angle_beta   90.00
_cell.angle_gamma   90.00
#
_symmetry.space_group_name_H-M   'P 1'
#
loop_
_entity.id
_entity.type
_entity.pdbx_description
1 polymer ?
#
loop_
_entity_poly.entity_id
_entity_poly.type
_entity_poly.pdbx_seq_one_letter_code
_entity_poly.pdbx_strand_id
1 'polypeptide(L)'
;MRQVTIAHAHCDLYCGVYDPAQAKIEAMSVLKIAQKYHATDDPVFRDRAILLKEERAEDVKHHLMVLWADFFTTEHREQFSNL
;
A
#
# COMPACT_ATOMS: atom_id res chain seq x y z
N MET A 1 34.03 -7.28 -12.41
CA MET A 1 32.77 -6.50 -12.31
C MET A 1 32.28 -6.58 -10.87
N ARG A 2 31.97 -5.44 -10.25
CA ARG A 2 31.47 -5.40 -8.86
C ARG A 2 30.01 -5.85 -8.89
N GLN A 3 29.67 -6.90 -8.16
CA GLN A 3 28.30 -7.39 -8.05
C GLN A 3 27.50 -6.38 -7.22
N VAL A 4 26.41 -5.85 -7.76
CA VAL A 4 25.60 -4.81 -7.12
C VAL A 4 24.44 -5.47 -6.38
N THR A 5 24.25 -5.08 -5.12
CA THR A 5 23.11 -5.52 -4.29
C THR A 5 21.84 -4.84 -4.79
N ILE A 6 20.79 -5.61 -5.06
CA ILE A 6 19.47 -5.09 -5.45
C ILE A 6 18.75 -4.60 -4.19
N ALA A 7 18.31 -3.35 -4.18
CA ALA A 7 17.42 -2.77 -3.17
C ALA A 7 16.00 -2.59 -3.76
N HIS A 8 14.99 -2.40 -2.89
CA HIS A 8 13.60 -2.09 -3.26
C HIS A 8 13.02 -0.87 -2.50
N ALA A 9 12.81 0.27 -3.17
CA ALA A 9 12.20 1.51 -2.64
C ALA A 9 10.97 1.98 -3.45
N HIS A 10 10.20 2.97 -2.94
CA HIS A 10 8.98 3.49 -3.62
C HIS A 10 9.18 3.86 -5.10
N CYS A 11 10.40 4.27 -5.46
CA CYS A 11 10.96 4.40 -6.80
C CYS A 11 12.38 3.79 -6.88
N ASP A 12 12.73 2.99 -5.88
CA ASP A 12 13.99 2.28 -5.66
C ASP A 12 15.29 3.07 -5.49
N LEU A 13 15.21 4.39 -5.61
CA LEU A 13 16.37 5.27 -5.57
C LEU A 13 16.62 5.88 -4.18
N TYR A 14 15.65 5.78 -3.26
CA TYR A 14 15.54 6.64 -2.07
C TYR A 14 15.48 8.13 -2.45
N CYS A 15 14.55 8.53 -3.33
CA CYS A 15 14.52 9.90 -3.86
C CYS A 15 14.10 10.97 -2.83
N GLY A 16 13.78 10.60 -1.58
CA GLY A 16 13.42 11.51 -0.50
C GLY A 16 11.97 11.97 -0.50
N VAL A 17 11.13 11.47 -1.40
CA VAL A 17 9.71 11.80 -1.49
C VAL A 17 8.88 10.63 -0.97
N TYR A 18 8.16 10.84 0.13
CA TYR A 18 7.28 9.83 0.72
C TYR A 18 6.01 10.53 1.21
N ASP A 19 4.85 9.98 0.88
CA ASP A 19 3.56 10.49 1.36
C ASP A 19 2.60 9.32 1.63
N PRO A 20 2.11 9.14 2.89
CA PRO A 20 1.07 8.18 3.22
C PRO A 20 -0.22 8.31 2.40
N ALA A 21 -0.41 9.43 1.69
CA ALA A 21 -1.52 9.63 0.77
C ALA A 21 -1.67 8.51 -0.26
N GLN A 22 -0.57 7.90 -0.74
CA GLN A 22 -0.65 6.75 -1.66
C GLN A 22 -1.42 5.58 -1.03
N ALA A 23 -0.98 5.11 0.15
CA ALA A 23 -1.66 4.05 0.90
C ALA A 23 -3.10 4.43 1.27
N LYS A 24 -3.33 5.70 1.66
CA LYS A 24 -4.66 6.19 2.04
C LYS A 24 -5.64 6.16 0.88
N ILE A 25 -5.24 6.60 -0.32
CA ILE A 25 -6.10 6.63 -1.50
C ILE A 25 -6.51 5.19 -1.86
N GLU A 26 -5.58 4.24 -1.84
CA GLU A 26 -5.90 2.84 -2.12
C GLU A 26 -6.80 2.23 -1.05
N ALA A 27 -6.60 2.56 0.23
CA ALA A 27 -7.47 2.10 1.31
C ALA A 27 -8.89 2.67 1.20
N MET A 28 -9.01 3.93 0.76
CA MET A 28 -10.32 4.53 0.45
C MET A 28 -11.01 3.82 -0.71
N SER A 29 -10.25 3.42 -1.74
CA SER A 29 -10.77 2.59 -2.85
C SER A 29 -11.26 1.25 -2.36
N VAL A 30 -10.50 0.53 -1.51
CA VAL A 30 -10.93 -0.74 -0.89
C VAL A 30 -12.27 -0.58 -0.17
N LEU A 31 -12.41 0.45 0.67
CA LEU A 31 -13.66 0.72 1.38
C LEU A 31 -14.82 1.01 0.42
N LYS A 32 -14.60 1.82 -0.61
CA LYS A 32 -15.63 2.15 -1.60
C LYS A 32 -16.04 0.96 -2.46
N ILE A 33 -15.11 0.08 -2.81
CA ILE A 33 -15.41 -1.15 -3.55
C ILE A 33 -16.24 -2.10 -2.67
N ALA A 34 -15.87 -2.27 -1.40
CA ALA A 34 -16.67 -3.06 -0.45
C ALA A 34 -18.09 -2.51 -0.28
N GLN A 35 -18.25 -1.17 -0.16
CA GLN A 35 -19.57 -0.54 -0.12
C GLN A 35 -20.38 -0.83 -1.38
N LYS A 36 -19.76 -0.75 -2.58
CA LYS A 36 -20.43 -1.08 -3.85
C LYS A 36 -20.81 -2.54 -3.96
N TYR A 37 -19.96 -3.46 -3.48
CA TYR A 37 -20.25 -4.90 -3.44
C TYR A 37 -21.53 -5.21 -2.66
N HIS A 38 -21.72 -4.57 -1.50
CA HIS A 38 -22.93 -4.74 -0.67
C HIS A 38 -24.16 -4.00 -1.20
N ALA A 39 -24.00 -3.04 -2.10
CA ALA A 39 -25.09 -2.22 -2.65
C ALA A 39 -25.71 -2.79 -3.95
N THR A 40 -25.29 -3.96 -4.39
CA THR A 40 -25.76 -4.61 -5.62
C THR A 40 -25.90 -6.11 -5.41
N ASP A 41 -26.83 -6.75 -6.11
CA ASP A 41 -27.01 -8.20 -6.15
C ASP A 41 -26.53 -8.83 -7.49
N ASP A 42 -25.98 -8.03 -8.40
CA ASP A 42 -25.41 -8.53 -9.65
C ASP A 42 -24.15 -9.39 -9.37
N PRO A 43 -24.16 -10.71 -9.65
CA PRO A 43 -23.04 -11.58 -9.38
C PRO A 43 -21.78 -11.20 -10.19
N VAL A 44 -21.94 -10.75 -11.44
CA VAL A 44 -20.80 -10.37 -12.29
C VAL A 44 -20.11 -9.12 -11.75
N PHE A 45 -20.90 -8.16 -11.27
CA PHE A 45 -20.34 -6.99 -10.60
C PHE A 45 -19.63 -7.37 -9.30
N ARG A 46 -20.23 -8.27 -8.49
CA ARG A 46 -19.65 -8.72 -7.22
C ARG A 46 -18.30 -9.42 -7.41
N ASP A 47 -18.19 -10.31 -8.39
CA ASP A 47 -16.93 -11.00 -8.71
C ASP A 47 -15.84 -9.99 -9.11
N ARG A 48 -16.19 -9.00 -9.96
CA ARG A 48 -15.26 -7.92 -10.34
C ARG A 48 -14.86 -7.04 -9.16
N ALA A 49 -15.79 -6.74 -8.26
CA ALA A 49 -15.51 -5.95 -7.07
C ALA A 49 -14.53 -6.69 -6.13
N ILE A 50 -14.65 -8.02 -5.98
CA ILE A 50 -13.69 -8.81 -5.21
C ILE A 50 -12.30 -8.69 -5.83
N LEU A 51 -12.16 -8.97 -7.13
CA LEU A 51 -10.87 -8.90 -7.84
C LEU A 51 -10.19 -7.53 -7.65
N LEU A 52 -10.91 -6.46 -7.97
CA LEU A 52 -10.36 -5.10 -7.87
C LEU A 52 -10.03 -4.73 -6.41
N LYS A 53 -10.86 -5.13 -5.44
CA LYS A 53 -10.58 -4.86 -4.03
C LYS A 53 -9.28 -5.51 -3.56
N GLU A 54 -9.00 -6.74 -3.99
CA GLU A 54 -7.74 -7.43 -3.65
C GLU A 54 -6.53 -6.72 -4.27
N GLU A 55 -6.61 -6.30 -5.53
CA GLU A 55 -5.54 -5.51 -6.17
C GLU A 55 -5.26 -4.21 -5.41
N ARG A 56 -6.32 -3.46 -5.05
CA ARG A 56 -6.17 -2.21 -4.29
C ARG A 56 -5.63 -2.47 -2.87
N ALA A 57 -6.06 -3.55 -2.22
CA ALA A 57 -5.58 -3.91 -0.89
C ALA A 57 -4.09 -4.31 -0.90
N GLU A 58 -3.62 -4.95 -1.97
CA GLU A 58 -2.20 -5.23 -2.14
C GLU A 58 -1.38 -3.94 -2.28
N ASP A 59 -1.87 -2.96 -3.05
CA ASP A 59 -1.20 -1.66 -3.17
C ASP A 59 -1.15 -0.90 -1.83
N VAL A 60 -2.20 -0.98 -0.99
CA VAL A 60 -2.17 -0.45 0.39
C VAL A 60 -1.02 -1.07 1.17
N LYS A 61 -0.94 -2.41 1.18
CA LYS A 61 0.11 -3.13 1.90
C LYS A 61 1.49 -2.75 1.38
N HIS A 62 1.65 -2.70 0.05
CA HIS A 62 2.90 -2.34 -0.58
C HIS A 62 3.36 -0.94 -0.16
N HIS A 63 2.50 0.07 -0.25
CA HIS A 63 2.85 1.45 0.11
C HIS A 63 3.15 1.62 1.62
N LEU A 64 2.43 0.92 2.49
CA LEU A 64 2.74 0.91 3.92
C LEU A 64 4.06 0.22 4.22
N MET A 65 4.34 -0.91 3.55
CA MET A 65 5.61 -1.62 3.69
C MET A 65 6.80 -0.78 3.22
N VAL A 66 6.64 -0.03 2.13
CA VAL A 66 7.63 0.93 1.64
C VAL A 66 7.93 2.01 2.68
N LEU A 67 6.92 2.61 3.30
CA LEU A 67 7.13 3.57 4.40
C LEU A 67 7.87 2.92 5.58
N TRP A 68 7.48 1.68 5.92
CA TRP A 68 8.08 0.95 7.03
C TRP A 68 9.54 0.58 6.80
N ALA A 69 9.88 0.14 5.59
CA ALA A 69 11.23 -0.30 5.23
C ALA A 69 12.16 0.88 4.90
N ASP A 70 11.67 1.91 4.21
CA ASP A 70 12.53 2.91 3.59
C ASP A 70 12.50 4.28 4.27
N PHE A 71 11.36 4.66 4.88
CA PHE A 71 11.20 5.98 5.49
C PHE A 71 11.47 5.95 6.99
N PHE A 72 10.91 4.98 7.71
CA PHE A 72 11.07 4.91 9.16
C PHE A 72 12.43 4.33 9.59
N THR A 73 13.19 5.15 10.30
CA THR A 73 14.50 4.80 10.89
C THR A 73 14.35 4.23 12.30
N THR A 74 15.46 3.80 12.90
CA THR A 74 15.52 3.32 14.29
C THR A 74 15.07 4.39 15.28
N GLU A 75 15.48 5.64 15.10
CA GLU A 75 15.12 6.77 15.96
C GLU A 75 13.59 6.99 15.98
N HIS A 76 12.93 6.81 14.83
CA HIS A 76 11.47 6.88 14.76
C HIS A 76 10.81 5.76 15.59
N ARG A 77 11.34 4.53 15.52
CA ARG A 77 10.82 3.37 16.27
C ARG A 77 11.03 3.51 17.78
N GLU A 78 12.11 4.14 18.20
CA GLU A 78 12.35 4.45 19.62
C GLU A 78 11.39 5.52 20.15
N GLN A 79 11.09 6.54 19.35
CA GLN A 79 10.14 7.60 19.70
C GLN A 79 8.69 7.11 19.72
N PHE A 80 8.34 6.21 18.79
CA PHE A 80 7.00 5.66 18.63
C PHE A 80 7.05 4.14 18.83
N SER A 81 6.95 3.70 20.08
CA SER A 81 7.09 2.28 20.45
C SER A 81 6.02 1.34 19.87
N ASN A 82 4.96 1.90 19.28
CA ASN A 82 3.86 1.18 18.63
C ASN A 82 3.84 1.34 17.10
N LEU A 83 4.94 1.84 16.51
CA LEU A 83 5.16 1.95 15.07
C LEU A 83 5.70 0.64 14.48
#